data_AF-X1R749-F1
#
_entry.id   AF-X1R749-F1
#
_cell.length_a   1.000
_cell.length_b   1.000
_cell.length_c   1.000
_cell.angle_alpha   90.00
_cell.angle_beta   90.00
_cell.angle_gamma   90.00
#
_symmetry.space_group_name_H-M   'P 1'
#
loop_
_entity.id
_entity.type
_entity.pdbx_description
1 polymer ?
#
loop_
_entity_poly.entity_id
_entity_poly.type
_entity_poly.pdbx_seq_one_letter_code
_entity_poly.pdbx_strand_id
1 'polypeptide(L)'
;GVAYEKTLTESLGLVDKVVKAPSVMRLETLGLLDTYSKTWAAYRVYPEVLGLSDTVVKAPALMKTESLGLVDTVIATRLWVKVLTELLGLSDTVKKDTSKMLTENLGLLDVYSRTWEVYRTYNELLGLADSIQKDITLHPLVEPLGLVDSVVKSPSITRGESLGLKDAVVKDASKILAEDLGLLDSISIVKALSKILSETLGLVDTFDRVWSAQRTYTESLGLEDRVSKHVSLHALTEVLGLLDSISYTPNPTILAKLIRKLLQLEDIGGGKED
;
A
#
# COMPACT_ATOMS: atom_id res chain seq x y z
N GLY A 1 -15.71 35.71 -13.72
CA GLY A 1 -14.99 35.13 -12.57
C GLY A 1 -15.90 34.11 -11.93
N VAL A 2 -15.39 32.93 -11.57
CA VAL A 2 -16.16 31.97 -10.76
C VAL A 2 -16.32 32.58 -9.38
N ALA A 3 -17.56 32.81 -8.94
CA ALA A 3 -17.83 33.25 -7.59
C ALA A 3 -17.47 32.11 -6.62
N TYR A 4 -16.57 32.38 -5.68
CA TYR A 4 -16.20 31.43 -4.64
C TYR A 4 -16.99 31.77 -3.38
N GLU A 5 -17.63 30.77 -2.80
CA GLU A 5 -18.24 30.90 -1.48
C GLU A 5 -17.14 30.70 -0.42
N LYS A 6 -16.95 31.70 0.44
CA LYS A 6 -16.03 31.60 1.58
C LYS A 6 -16.86 31.43 2.85
N THR A 7 -16.72 30.28 3.50
CA THR A 7 -17.43 29.98 4.76
C THR A 7 -16.42 29.82 5.89
N LEU A 8 -16.69 30.51 6.99
CA LEU A 8 -16.01 30.34 8.27
C LEU A 8 -17.08 29.87 9.26
N THR A 9 -16.82 28.79 9.98
CA THR A 9 -17.78 28.20 10.89
C THR A 9 -17.04 27.72 12.13
N GLU A 10 -17.30 28.40 13.24
CA GLU A 10 -16.89 28.01 14.58
C GLU A 10 -18.14 27.51 15.32
N SER A 11 -18.10 26.30 15.87
CA SER A 11 -19.28 25.76 16.53
C SER A 11 -18.98 24.71 17.60
N LEU A 12 -19.96 24.60 18.51
CA LEU A 12 -20.05 23.57 19.53
C LEU A 12 -21.22 22.65 19.16
N GLY A 13 -20.98 21.35 19.03
CA GLY A 13 -22.01 20.36 18.75
C GLY A 13 -21.96 19.78 17.33
N LEU A 14 -23.12 19.73 16.66
CA LEU A 14 -23.31 19.06 15.38
C LEU A 14 -23.18 20.05 14.22
N VAL A 15 -22.31 19.74 13.26
CA VAL A 15 -22.17 20.46 12.00
C VAL A 15 -22.34 19.51 10.83
N ASP A 16 -23.30 19.82 9.97
CA ASP A 16 -23.49 19.17 8.68
C ASP A 16 -23.20 20.18 7.55
N LYS A 17 -22.26 19.83 6.67
CA LYS A 17 -21.85 20.65 5.54
C LYS A 17 -21.97 19.91 4.22
N VAL A 18 -22.81 20.45 3.35
CA VAL A 18 -22.95 19.99 1.96
C VAL A 18 -22.35 21.00 0.99
N VAL A 19 -21.30 20.60 0.28
CA VAL A 19 -20.65 21.45 -0.75
C VAL A 19 -21.26 21.18 -2.12
N LYS A 20 -21.86 22.22 -2.71
CA LYS A 20 -22.51 22.16 -4.04
C LYS A 20 -21.91 23.12 -5.08
N ALA A 21 -21.02 24.01 -4.67
CA ALA A 21 -20.35 25.00 -5.51
C ALA A 21 -18.86 25.09 -5.16
N PRO A 22 -18.00 25.64 -6.03
CA PRO A 22 -16.62 25.90 -5.68
C PRO A 22 -16.53 26.81 -4.44
N SER A 23 -15.94 26.29 -3.37
CA SER A 23 -15.91 26.95 -2.06
C SER A 23 -14.52 26.89 -1.43
N VAL A 24 -14.31 27.79 -0.48
CA VAL A 24 -13.20 27.75 0.48
C VAL A 24 -13.81 27.74 1.87
N MET A 25 -13.66 26.62 2.58
CA MET A 25 -14.27 26.42 3.89
C MET A 25 -13.20 26.29 4.96
N ARG A 26 -13.37 27.00 6.06
CA ARG A 26 -12.68 26.74 7.32
C ARG A 26 -13.71 26.39 8.39
N LEU A 27 -13.48 25.27 9.05
CA LEU A 27 -14.41 24.67 10.01
C LEU A 27 -13.63 24.44 11.29
N GLU A 28 -14.09 25.03 12.38
CA GLU A 28 -13.56 24.81 13.73
C GLU A 28 -14.71 24.25 14.57
N THR A 29 -14.65 22.97 14.91
CA THR A 29 -15.78 22.28 15.54
C THR A 29 -15.34 21.47 16.75
N LEU A 30 -15.99 21.73 17.89
CA LEU A 30 -15.94 20.86 19.06
C LEU A 30 -17.21 20.00 19.08
N GLY A 31 -17.10 18.76 18.62
CA GLY A 31 -18.23 17.83 18.53
C GLY A 31 -18.20 16.93 17.30
N LEU A 32 -19.25 17.00 16.50
CA LEU A 32 -19.49 16.12 15.36
C LEU A 32 -19.51 16.93 14.07
N LEU A 33 -18.67 16.58 13.11
CA LEU A 33 -18.61 17.18 11.78
C LEU A 33 -18.93 16.13 10.71
N ASP A 34 -19.95 16.40 9.89
CA ASP A 34 -20.21 15.65 8.66
C ASP A 34 -20.01 16.60 7.46
N THR A 35 -19.17 16.20 6.51
CA THR A 35 -18.93 16.95 5.28
C THR A 35 -19.14 16.08 4.05
N TYR A 36 -20.12 16.45 3.23
CA TYR A 36 -20.41 15.81 1.96
C TYR A 36 -20.17 16.76 0.79
N SER A 37 -19.29 16.38 -0.15
CA SER A 37 -19.07 17.15 -1.39
C SER A 37 -19.50 16.38 -2.64
N LYS A 38 -20.33 17.02 -3.46
CA LYS A 38 -20.73 16.52 -4.79
C LYS A 38 -20.81 17.69 -5.76
N THR A 39 -19.65 18.09 -6.27
CA THR A 39 -19.47 19.19 -7.21
C THR A 39 -18.63 18.78 -8.40
N TRP A 40 -18.87 19.42 -9.55
CA TRP A 40 -17.99 19.33 -10.71
C TRP A 40 -16.83 20.35 -10.66
N ALA A 41 -16.84 21.23 -9.66
CA ALA A 41 -15.84 22.26 -9.44
C ALA A 41 -14.99 21.95 -8.20
N ALA A 42 -13.75 22.43 -8.22
CA ALA A 42 -12.83 22.23 -7.12
C ALA A 42 -13.22 23.05 -5.87
N TYR A 43 -13.02 22.46 -4.69
CA TYR A 43 -13.17 23.15 -3.42
C TYR A 43 -11.93 22.97 -2.53
N ARG A 44 -11.80 23.87 -1.55
CA ARG A 44 -10.79 23.82 -0.51
C ARG A 44 -11.46 23.74 0.85
N VAL A 45 -11.05 22.77 1.67
CA VAL A 45 -11.56 22.62 3.03
C VAL A 45 -10.40 22.46 4.01
N TYR A 46 -10.54 23.14 5.13
CA TYR A 46 -9.59 23.14 6.24
C TYR A 46 -10.37 22.93 7.55
N PRO A 47 -10.74 21.67 7.90
CA PRO A 47 -11.41 21.39 9.14
C PRO A 47 -10.41 21.14 10.28
N GLU A 48 -10.68 21.81 11.40
CA GLU A 48 -10.06 21.66 12.71
C GLU A 48 -11.12 21.09 13.66
N VAL A 49 -10.99 19.82 14.02
CA VAL A 49 -12.02 19.09 14.77
C VAL A 49 -11.48 18.54 16.07
N LEU A 50 -12.18 18.79 17.17
CA LEU A 50 -12.04 18.05 18.41
C LEU A 50 -13.30 17.21 18.59
N GLY A 51 -13.21 15.92 18.24
CA GLY A 51 -14.36 15.00 18.26
C GLY A 51 -14.41 14.03 17.07
N LEU A 52 -15.59 13.84 16.47
CA LEU A 52 -15.76 12.92 15.34
C LEU A 52 -15.93 13.70 14.05
N SER A 53 -15.25 13.27 12.98
CA SER A 53 -15.39 13.86 11.65
C SER A 53 -15.64 12.76 10.61
N ASP A 54 -16.70 12.88 9.83
CA ASP A 54 -16.96 12.10 8.62
C ASP A 54 -16.83 13.01 7.41
N THR A 55 -16.09 12.55 6.40
CA THR A 55 -15.88 13.30 5.16
C THR A 55 -16.04 12.42 3.94
N VAL A 56 -16.99 12.79 3.08
CA VAL A 56 -17.21 12.12 1.80
C VAL A 56 -16.92 13.07 0.65
N VAL A 57 -15.95 12.68 -0.18
CA VAL A 57 -15.46 13.47 -1.30
C VAL A 57 -15.81 12.82 -2.62
N LYS A 58 -16.72 13.47 -3.38
CA LYS A 58 -17.08 13.07 -4.76
C LYS A 58 -16.76 14.16 -5.79
N ALA A 59 -15.81 15.01 -5.46
CA ALA A 59 -15.40 16.16 -6.25
C ALA A 59 -13.88 16.38 -6.15
N PRO A 60 -13.24 17.07 -7.12
CA PRO A 60 -11.84 17.46 -6.97
C PRO A 60 -11.70 18.38 -5.76
N ALA A 61 -10.73 18.10 -4.90
CA ALA A 61 -10.59 18.77 -3.63
C ALA A 61 -9.11 18.95 -3.24
N LEU A 62 -8.84 20.03 -2.52
CA LEU A 62 -7.67 20.14 -1.66
C LEU A 62 -8.17 20.17 -0.22
N MET A 63 -7.83 19.15 0.55
CA MET A 63 -8.20 19.02 1.95
C MET A 63 -6.95 19.05 2.82
N LYS A 64 -7.00 19.84 3.89
CA LYS A 64 -6.02 19.75 4.97
C LYS A 64 -6.79 19.59 6.27
N THR A 65 -6.71 18.44 6.90
CA THR A 65 -7.46 18.13 8.12
C THR A 65 -6.53 18.08 9.30
N GLU A 66 -6.85 18.82 10.36
CA GLU A 66 -6.19 18.76 11.66
C GLU A 66 -7.24 18.31 12.67
N SER A 67 -7.08 17.14 13.30
CA SER A 67 -8.13 16.65 14.20
C SER A 67 -7.60 15.81 15.36
N LEU A 68 -8.23 16.03 16.51
CA LEU A 68 -8.06 15.23 17.72
C LEU A 68 -9.35 14.42 17.94
N GLY A 69 -9.32 13.13 17.61
CA GLY A 69 -10.47 12.24 17.75
C GLY A 69 -10.59 11.17 16.67
N LEU A 70 -11.80 10.88 16.21
CA LEU A 70 -12.05 9.84 15.20
C LEU A 70 -12.36 10.48 13.85
N VAL A 71 -11.67 10.05 12.80
CA VAL A 71 -11.86 10.60 11.45
C VAL A 71 -12.11 9.50 10.43
N ASP A 72 -13.25 9.56 9.76
CA ASP A 72 -13.56 8.74 8.59
C ASP A 72 -13.46 9.60 7.32
N THR A 73 -12.75 9.09 6.32
CA THR A 73 -12.61 9.74 5.03
C THR A 73 -12.89 8.79 3.87
N VAL A 74 -13.86 9.15 3.03
CA VAL A 74 -14.22 8.39 1.82
C VAL A 74 -14.00 9.23 0.57
N ILE A 75 -13.03 8.83 -0.25
CA ILE A 75 -12.71 9.49 -1.53
C ILE A 75 -13.19 8.61 -2.68
N ALA A 76 -14.23 9.07 -3.37
CA ALA A 76 -14.88 8.36 -4.48
C ALA A 76 -15.11 9.30 -5.67
N THR A 77 -14.01 9.74 -6.28
CA THR A 77 -14.03 10.67 -7.42
C THR A 77 -12.95 10.33 -8.44
N ARG A 78 -13.33 10.21 -9.71
CA ARG A 78 -12.38 10.06 -10.84
C ARG A 78 -11.52 11.29 -11.12
N LEU A 79 -11.71 12.36 -10.35
CA LEU A 79 -10.96 13.60 -10.47
C LEU A 79 -9.93 13.68 -9.37
N TRP A 80 -8.80 14.32 -9.67
CA TRP A 80 -7.67 14.44 -8.77
C TRP A 80 -8.05 15.11 -7.44
N VAL A 81 -7.73 14.44 -6.34
CA VAL A 81 -7.86 14.94 -4.97
C VAL A 81 -6.49 14.97 -4.30
N LYS A 82 -6.20 16.05 -3.59
CA LYS A 82 -5.05 16.14 -2.68
C LYS A 82 -5.53 16.24 -1.25
N VAL A 83 -5.07 15.30 -0.42
CA VAL A 83 -5.36 15.26 1.02
C VAL A 83 -4.05 15.36 1.79
N LEU A 84 -4.05 16.22 2.80
CA LEU A 84 -3.06 16.26 3.87
C LEU A 84 -3.82 16.04 5.19
N THR A 85 -3.44 15.05 5.99
CA THR A 85 -4.06 14.78 7.28
C THR A 85 -3.02 14.80 8.39
N GLU A 86 -3.28 15.58 9.42
CA GLU A 86 -2.54 15.58 10.68
C GLU A 86 -3.51 15.17 11.79
N LEU A 87 -3.31 13.99 12.37
CA LEU A 87 -4.31 13.39 13.27
C LEU A 87 -3.67 12.84 14.54
N LEU A 88 -4.35 13.09 15.67
CA LEU A 88 -4.14 12.37 16.92
C LEU A 88 -5.42 11.61 17.26
N GLY A 89 -5.40 10.28 17.11
CA GLY A 89 -6.56 9.43 17.36
C GLY A 89 -6.70 8.27 16.38
N LEU A 90 -7.94 7.93 16.02
CA LEU A 90 -8.21 6.82 15.10
C LEU A 90 -8.66 7.38 13.74
N SER A 91 -8.20 6.76 12.66
CA SER A 91 -8.59 7.15 11.31
C SER A 91 -8.92 5.94 10.45
N ASP A 92 -10.04 6.02 9.73
CA ASP A 92 -10.37 5.13 8.63
C ASP A 92 -10.32 5.94 7.32
N THR A 93 -9.76 5.34 6.28
CA THR A 93 -9.63 5.96 4.97
C THR A 93 -9.94 4.97 3.86
N VAL A 94 -11.00 5.25 3.11
CA VAL A 94 -11.43 4.48 1.94
C VAL A 94 -11.18 5.27 0.65
N LYS A 95 -10.32 4.74 -0.22
CA LYS A 95 -9.94 5.34 -1.50
C LYS A 95 -10.41 4.47 -2.67
N LYS A 96 -11.22 5.04 -3.56
CA LYS A 96 -11.75 4.32 -4.74
C LYS A 96 -11.20 4.81 -6.08
N ASP A 97 -10.51 5.95 -6.11
CA ASP A 97 -10.08 6.59 -7.35
C ASP A 97 -8.79 7.44 -7.16
N THR A 98 -8.35 8.09 -8.25
CA THR A 98 -7.13 8.93 -8.37
C THR A 98 -6.98 9.96 -7.27
N SER A 99 -5.92 9.84 -6.46
CA SER A 99 -5.62 10.78 -5.38
C SER A 99 -4.12 10.90 -5.07
N LYS A 100 -3.72 12.02 -4.48
CA LYS A 100 -2.45 12.16 -3.76
C LYS A 100 -2.75 12.37 -2.29
N MET A 101 -2.22 11.52 -1.43
CA MET A 101 -2.40 11.63 0.01
C MET A 101 -1.05 11.71 0.73
N LEU A 102 -1.02 12.58 1.72
CA LEU A 102 0.04 12.74 2.70
C LEU A 102 -0.65 12.58 4.07
N THR A 103 -0.24 11.60 4.86
CA THR A 103 -0.80 11.39 6.21
C THR A 103 0.30 11.40 7.25
N GLU A 104 0.12 12.22 8.28
CA GLU A 104 0.93 12.27 9.49
C GLU A 104 -0.01 11.96 10.67
N ASN A 105 -0.05 10.70 11.09
CA ASN A 105 -0.98 10.26 12.14
C ASN A 105 -0.24 9.69 13.35
N LEU A 106 -0.68 10.12 14.53
CA LEU A 106 -0.37 9.52 15.83
C LEU A 106 -1.60 8.75 16.33
N GLY A 107 -1.56 7.41 16.25
CA GLY A 107 -2.65 6.55 16.72
C GLY A 107 -2.91 5.32 15.85
N LEU A 108 -4.17 4.97 15.64
CA LEU A 108 -4.55 3.83 14.79
C LEU A 108 -5.01 4.31 13.42
N LEU A 109 -4.54 3.66 12.37
CA LEU A 109 -4.94 3.94 10.99
C LEU A 109 -5.39 2.65 10.30
N ASP A 110 -6.58 2.68 9.70
CA ASP A 110 -7.03 1.69 8.73
C ASP A 110 -7.11 2.36 7.35
N VAL A 111 -6.51 1.73 6.33
CA VAL A 111 -6.54 2.22 4.95
C VAL A 111 -6.99 1.11 4.01
N TYR A 112 -8.11 1.35 3.34
CA TYR A 112 -8.54 0.55 2.20
C TYR A 112 -8.40 1.34 0.90
N SER A 113 -7.58 0.84 -0.03
CA SER A 113 -7.47 1.39 -1.37
C SER A 113 -7.87 0.40 -2.46
N ARG A 114 -8.71 0.88 -3.38
CA ARG A 114 -9.08 0.19 -4.61
C ARG A 114 -9.25 1.20 -5.73
N THR A 115 -8.17 1.45 -6.45
CA THR A 115 -8.03 2.45 -7.50
C THR A 115 -7.67 1.76 -8.81
N TRP A 116 -8.34 2.18 -9.89
CA TRP A 116 -8.04 1.70 -11.25
C TRP A 116 -7.08 2.63 -11.99
N GLU A 117 -6.60 3.69 -11.33
CA GLU A 117 -5.85 4.79 -11.91
C GLU A 117 -4.68 5.21 -10.99
N VAL A 118 -3.83 6.10 -11.49
CA VAL A 118 -2.59 6.54 -10.84
C VAL A 118 -2.86 7.31 -9.54
N TYR A 119 -2.26 6.87 -8.43
CA TYR A 119 -2.31 7.56 -7.13
C TYR A 119 -0.93 7.58 -6.47
N ARG A 120 -0.72 8.41 -5.43
CA ARG A 120 0.48 8.36 -4.60
C ARG A 120 0.10 8.57 -3.14
N THR A 121 0.62 7.73 -2.26
CA THR A 121 0.45 7.85 -0.81
C THR A 121 1.80 8.00 -0.14
N TYR A 122 1.91 8.95 0.77
CA TYR A 122 3.04 9.09 1.68
C TYR A 122 2.45 9.04 3.08
N ASN A 123 2.89 8.07 3.87
CA ASN A 123 2.36 7.85 5.20
C ASN A 123 3.51 7.87 6.20
N GLU A 124 3.48 8.83 7.12
CA GLU A 124 4.33 8.89 8.31
C GLU A 124 3.41 8.59 9.50
N LEU A 125 3.63 7.45 10.15
CA LEU A 125 2.72 6.94 11.18
C LEU A 125 3.49 6.66 12.46
N LEU A 126 2.93 7.07 13.58
CA LEU A 126 3.36 6.61 14.90
C LEU A 126 2.19 5.87 15.55
N GLY A 127 2.24 4.54 15.60
CA GLY A 127 1.19 3.71 16.18
C GLY A 127 0.93 2.40 15.42
N LEU A 128 -0.35 2.04 15.26
CA LEU A 128 -0.73 0.81 14.55
C LEU A 128 -1.37 1.15 13.21
N ALA A 129 -1.01 0.43 12.16
CA ALA A 129 -1.56 0.63 10.83
C ALA A 129 -2.00 -0.70 10.21
N ASP A 130 -3.23 -0.77 9.73
CA ASP A 130 -3.69 -1.80 8.80
C ASP A 130 -3.86 -1.17 7.41
N SER A 131 -3.43 -1.87 6.37
CA SER A 131 -3.55 -1.39 5.00
C SER A 131 -3.85 -2.52 4.03
N ILE A 132 -4.93 -2.35 3.27
CA ILE A 132 -5.32 -3.27 2.20
C ILE A 132 -5.34 -2.54 0.87
N GLN A 133 -4.44 -2.95 -0.03
CA GLN A 133 -4.27 -2.34 -1.35
C GLN A 133 -4.70 -3.28 -2.47
N LYS A 134 -5.60 -2.80 -3.34
CA LYS A 134 -6.11 -3.49 -4.53
C LYS A 134 -6.02 -2.56 -5.77
N ASP A 135 -4.82 -2.07 -6.06
CA ASP A 135 -4.57 -0.98 -7.01
C ASP A 135 -3.63 -1.34 -8.18
N ILE A 136 -3.75 -0.63 -9.30
CA ILE A 136 -2.78 -0.67 -10.42
C ILE A 136 -1.82 0.54 -10.27
N THR A 137 -0.63 0.28 -9.72
CA THR A 137 0.56 1.13 -9.52
C THR A 137 0.41 2.67 -9.50
N LEU A 138 0.82 3.31 -8.39
CA LEU A 138 2.09 4.07 -8.29
C LEU A 138 2.52 4.25 -6.81
N HIS A 139 3.74 3.78 -6.49
CA HIS A 139 4.66 4.28 -5.45
C HIS A 139 4.07 4.78 -4.11
N PRO A 140 3.44 3.93 -3.27
CA PRO A 140 3.37 4.23 -1.85
C PRO A 140 4.78 4.39 -1.28
N LEU A 141 5.00 5.48 -0.55
CA LEU A 141 6.09 5.62 0.42
C LEU A 141 5.47 5.49 1.81
N VAL A 142 5.94 4.52 2.58
CA VAL A 142 5.40 4.26 3.93
C VAL A 142 6.57 4.29 4.90
N GLU A 143 6.51 5.21 5.86
CA GLU A 143 7.54 5.40 6.89
C GLU A 143 6.92 5.26 8.31
N PRO A 144 6.47 4.06 8.69
CA PRO A 144 5.76 3.87 9.94
C PRO A 144 6.71 3.47 11.09
N LEU A 145 6.47 4.10 12.23
CA LEU A 145 7.01 3.74 13.54
C LEU A 145 5.92 3.02 14.36
N GLY A 146 6.02 1.70 14.47
CA GLY A 146 5.09 0.89 15.27
C GLY A 146 4.74 -0.46 14.67
N LEU A 147 3.46 -0.87 14.75
CA LEU A 147 2.99 -2.15 14.20
C LEU A 147 2.26 -1.92 12.88
N VAL A 148 2.65 -2.63 11.83
CA VAL A 148 2.04 -2.49 10.51
C VAL A 148 1.62 -3.85 9.98
N ASP A 149 0.34 -3.96 9.61
CA ASP A 149 -0.19 -5.03 8.77
C ASP A 149 -0.46 -4.47 7.37
N SER A 150 0.02 -5.15 6.35
CA SER A 150 -0.11 -4.70 4.98
C SER A 150 -0.41 -5.85 4.03
N VAL A 151 -1.50 -5.70 3.26
CA VAL A 151 -1.92 -6.70 2.26
C VAL A 151 -2.05 -6.07 0.88
N VAL A 152 -1.15 -6.44 -0.02
CA VAL A 152 -1.10 -5.99 -1.41
C VAL A 152 -1.60 -7.11 -2.34
N LYS A 153 -2.71 -6.88 -3.03
CA LYS A 153 -3.37 -7.91 -3.88
C LYS A 153 -3.30 -7.63 -5.38
N SER A 154 -2.44 -6.72 -5.80
CA SER A 154 -2.38 -6.21 -7.17
C SER A 154 -0.98 -5.70 -7.49
N PRO A 155 -0.67 -5.42 -8.77
CA PRO A 155 0.66 -4.99 -9.13
C PRO A 155 1.04 -3.64 -8.51
N SER A 156 2.13 -3.61 -7.75
CA SER A 156 2.53 -2.42 -7.00
C SER A 156 4.04 -2.20 -7.02
N ILE A 157 4.45 -0.95 -6.79
CA ILE A 157 5.83 -0.59 -6.50
C ILE A 157 5.82 0.01 -5.10
N THR A 158 6.23 -0.75 -4.08
CA THR A 158 6.28 -0.28 -2.70
C THR A 158 7.67 0.23 -2.36
N ARG A 159 7.71 1.38 -1.70
CA ARG A 159 8.92 1.93 -1.06
C ARG A 159 8.59 2.21 0.40
N GLY A 160 9.50 1.92 1.31
CA GLY A 160 9.26 2.28 2.70
C GLY A 160 10.43 1.97 3.60
N GLU A 161 10.47 2.73 4.69
CA GLU A 161 11.41 2.55 5.78
C GLU A 161 10.58 2.30 7.04
N SER A 162 10.70 1.15 7.70
CA SER A 162 9.86 0.86 8.87
C SER A 162 10.68 0.61 10.11
N LEU A 163 10.21 1.15 11.24
CA LEU A 163 10.74 0.83 12.56
C LEU A 163 9.65 0.17 13.40
N GLY A 164 9.81 -1.11 13.73
CA GLY A 164 8.88 -1.84 14.59
C GLY A 164 8.55 -3.24 14.10
N LEU A 165 7.28 -3.64 14.18
CA LEU A 165 6.82 -4.96 13.69
C LEU A 165 6.02 -4.78 12.41
N LYS A 166 6.35 -5.57 11.40
CA LYS A 166 5.71 -5.49 10.09
C LYS A 166 5.28 -6.87 9.63
N ASP A 167 4.00 -7.04 9.39
CA ASP A 167 3.40 -8.17 8.69
C ASP A 167 3.03 -7.71 7.27
N ALA A 168 3.54 -8.41 6.27
CA ALA A 168 3.37 -8.05 4.88
C ALA A 168 2.97 -9.25 4.01
N VAL A 169 1.80 -9.16 3.38
CA VAL A 169 1.30 -10.16 2.43
C VAL A 169 1.18 -9.58 1.03
N VAL A 170 1.93 -10.14 0.07
CA VAL A 170 1.91 -9.74 -1.34
C VAL A 170 1.41 -10.88 -2.21
N LYS A 171 0.39 -10.63 -3.06
CA LYS A 171 -0.27 -11.69 -3.88
C LYS A 171 -0.13 -11.52 -5.39
N ASP A 172 0.55 -10.48 -5.85
CA ASP A 172 0.69 -10.16 -7.28
C ASP A 172 2.05 -9.53 -7.61
N ALA A 173 2.30 -9.20 -8.88
CA ALA A 173 3.56 -8.66 -9.36
C ALA A 173 3.99 -7.41 -8.60
N SER A 174 5.07 -7.50 -7.82
CA SER A 174 5.53 -6.39 -7.00
C SER A 174 6.97 -6.01 -7.27
N LYS A 175 7.26 -4.72 -7.13
CA LYS A 175 8.62 -4.22 -6.90
C LYS A 175 8.68 -3.63 -5.49
N ILE A 176 9.41 -4.28 -4.60
CA ILE A 176 9.56 -3.87 -3.22
C ILE A 176 10.97 -3.30 -3.04
N LEU A 177 11.04 -2.08 -2.50
CA LEU A 177 12.26 -1.45 -1.99
C LEU A 177 12.00 -1.15 -0.51
N ALA A 178 12.66 -1.84 0.41
CA ALA A 178 12.38 -1.71 1.84
C ALA A 178 13.66 -1.59 2.68
N GLU A 179 13.63 -0.74 3.69
CA GLU A 179 14.65 -0.63 4.74
C GLU A 179 13.95 -0.77 6.09
N ASP A 180 14.00 -1.96 6.68
CA ASP A 180 13.21 -2.27 7.89
C ASP A 180 14.12 -2.51 9.10
N LEU A 181 13.77 -1.93 10.25
CA LEU A 181 14.40 -2.16 11.55
C LEU A 181 13.37 -2.74 12.52
N GLY A 182 13.56 -3.99 12.94
CA GLY A 182 12.69 -4.67 13.89
C GLY A 182 12.35 -6.10 13.49
N LEU A 183 11.07 -6.49 13.62
CA LEU A 183 10.62 -7.83 13.24
C LEU A 183 9.80 -7.74 11.96
N LEU A 184 10.18 -8.53 10.96
CA LEU A 184 9.52 -8.61 9.67
C LEU A 184 8.99 -10.04 9.48
N ASP A 185 7.68 -10.16 9.32
CA ASP A 185 7.02 -11.35 8.78
C ASP A 185 6.51 -11.02 7.38
N SER A 186 6.93 -11.79 6.38
CA SER A 186 6.60 -11.51 4.99
C SER A 186 6.21 -12.75 4.19
N ILE A 187 5.05 -12.66 3.55
CA ILE A 187 4.48 -13.71 2.70
C ILE A 187 4.29 -13.18 1.29
N SER A 188 4.98 -13.77 0.32
CA SER A 188 4.91 -13.40 -1.09
C SER A 188 4.40 -14.57 -1.92
N ILE A 189 3.21 -14.42 -2.52
CA ILE A 189 2.58 -15.43 -3.39
C ILE A 189 2.33 -14.80 -4.76
N VAL A 190 3.32 -14.86 -5.64
CA VAL A 190 3.30 -14.10 -6.89
C VAL A 190 3.21 -15.04 -8.09
N LYS A 191 2.19 -14.83 -8.94
CA LYS A 191 2.02 -15.60 -10.19
C LYS A 191 2.85 -15.03 -11.36
N ALA A 192 3.28 -13.78 -11.23
CA ALA A 192 4.00 -13.00 -12.23
C ALA A 192 5.42 -12.66 -11.75
N LEU A 193 6.03 -11.61 -12.31
CA LEU A 193 7.42 -11.24 -12.06
C LEU A 193 7.51 -10.40 -10.78
N SER A 194 8.45 -10.71 -9.89
CA SER A 194 8.71 -9.95 -8.66
C SER A 194 10.17 -9.47 -8.60
N LYS A 195 10.37 -8.25 -8.10
CA LYS A 195 11.70 -7.72 -7.75
C LYS A 195 11.69 -7.22 -6.31
N ILE A 196 12.56 -7.79 -5.48
CA ILE A 196 12.70 -7.41 -4.08
C ILE A 196 14.12 -6.89 -3.87
N LEU A 197 14.22 -5.68 -3.32
CA LEU A 197 15.43 -5.13 -2.72
C LEU A 197 15.07 -4.79 -1.27
N SER A 198 15.74 -5.42 -0.31
CA SER A 198 15.45 -5.23 1.11
C SER A 198 16.73 -5.16 1.91
N GLU A 199 16.79 -4.20 2.82
CA GLU A 199 17.79 -4.13 3.88
C GLU A 199 17.04 -4.27 5.21
N THR A 200 17.48 -5.19 6.08
CA THR A 200 16.74 -5.45 7.32
C THR A 200 17.67 -5.69 8.50
N LEU A 201 17.43 -4.98 9.60
CA LEU A 201 18.09 -5.20 10.88
C LEU A 201 17.07 -5.76 11.88
N GLY A 202 17.25 -7.02 12.29
CA GLY A 202 16.40 -7.67 13.30
C GLY A 202 16.04 -9.11 12.97
N LEU A 203 14.80 -9.52 13.24
CA LEU A 203 14.34 -10.87 12.95
C LEU A 203 13.47 -10.87 11.70
N VAL A 204 13.75 -11.77 10.78
CA VAL A 204 13.07 -11.87 9.50
C VAL A 204 12.51 -13.28 9.34
N ASP A 205 11.21 -13.38 9.11
CA ASP A 205 10.54 -14.59 8.63
C ASP A 205 9.99 -14.32 7.23
N THR A 206 10.36 -15.17 6.27
CA THR A 206 10.03 -15.00 4.86
C THR A 206 9.49 -16.28 4.24
N PHE A 207 8.30 -16.19 3.66
CA PHE A 207 7.73 -17.23 2.81
C PHE A 207 7.50 -16.72 1.38
N ASP A 208 8.28 -17.24 0.43
CA ASP A 208 8.15 -16.93 -0.99
C ASP A 208 7.56 -18.10 -1.77
N ARG A 209 6.51 -17.86 -2.57
CA ARG A 209 6.03 -18.75 -3.62
C ARG A 209 5.83 -17.98 -4.92
N VAL A 210 6.78 -18.11 -5.85
CA VAL A 210 6.75 -17.41 -7.14
C VAL A 210 6.71 -18.40 -8.29
N TRP A 211 5.69 -18.26 -9.15
CA TRP A 211 5.48 -19.22 -10.25
C TRP A 211 6.37 -18.94 -11.47
N SER A 212 6.66 -17.68 -11.75
CA SER A 212 7.34 -17.27 -12.98
C SER A 212 8.83 -16.99 -12.75
N ALA A 213 9.20 -15.77 -12.41
CA ALA A 213 10.57 -15.34 -12.24
C ALA A 213 10.68 -14.33 -11.08
N GLN A 214 11.70 -14.51 -10.25
CA GLN A 214 12.01 -13.64 -9.13
C GLN A 214 13.44 -13.11 -9.25
N ARG A 215 13.62 -11.84 -8.90
CA ARG A 215 14.92 -11.23 -8.62
C ARG A 215 14.93 -10.71 -7.19
N THR A 216 15.87 -11.17 -6.39
CA THR A 216 15.95 -10.81 -4.97
C THR A 216 17.36 -10.39 -4.61
N TYR A 217 17.46 -9.25 -3.95
CA TYR A 217 18.68 -8.72 -3.36
C TYR A 217 18.32 -8.36 -1.91
N THR A 218 18.86 -9.12 -0.96
CA THR A 218 18.56 -8.96 0.47
C THR A 218 19.85 -8.86 1.25
N GLU A 219 19.92 -7.84 2.10
CA GLU A 219 20.96 -7.70 3.11
C GLU A 219 20.28 -7.71 4.48
N SER A 220 20.67 -8.65 5.34
CA SER A 220 20.09 -8.78 6.67
C SER A 220 21.16 -8.88 7.75
N LEU A 221 20.93 -8.20 8.87
CA LEU A 221 21.72 -8.30 10.09
C LEU A 221 20.79 -8.80 11.20
N GLY A 222 20.99 -10.04 11.65
CA GLY A 222 20.15 -10.66 12.68
C GLY A 222 19.82 -12.14 12.42
N LEU A 223 18.59 -12.55 12.69
CA LEU A 223 18.15 -13.93 12.43
C LEU A 223 17.16 -13.94 11.27
N GLU A 224 17.40 -14.81 10.29
CA GLU A 224 16.54 -14.97 9.12
C GLU A 224 16.06 -16.43 9.04
N ASP A 225 14.75 -16.62 9.00
CA ASP A 225 14.09 -17.85 8.57
C ASP A 225 13.48 -17.61 7.19
N ARG A 226 13.78 -18.51 6.24
CA ARG A 226 13.38 -18.35 4.85
C ARG A 226 12.95 -19.65 4.20
N VAL A 227 11.70 -19.68 3.75
CA VAL A 227 11.16 -20.76 2.92
C VAL A 227 10.79 -20.21 1.55
N SER A 228 11.41 -20.73 0.49
CA SER A 228 11.20 -20.20 -0.87
C SER A 228 10.89 -21.29 -1.91
N LYS A 229 9.89 -21.05 -2.76
CA LYS A 229 9.45 -21.91 -3.86
C LYS A 229 9.36 -21.08 -5.13
N HIS A 230 10.45 -21.02 -5.89
CA HIS A 230 10.52 -20.11 -7.04
C HIS A 230 11.51 -20.58 -8.11
N VAL A 231 11.32 -20.06 -9.33
CA VAL A 231 12.38 -20.07 -10.34
C VAL A 231 13.16 -18.76 -10.19
N SER A 232 14.31 -18.83 -9.53
CA SER A 232 15.19 -17.68 -9.37
C SER A 232 15.86 -17.37 -10.71
N LEU A 233 15.71 -16.14 -11.20
CA LEU A 233 16.59 -15.67 -12.27
C LEU A 233 17.93 -15.27 -11.67
N HIS A 234 17.90 -14.40 -10.65
CA HIS A 234 19.08 -13.88 -9.95
C HIS A 234 18.68 -13.67 -8.48
N ALA A 235 19.44 -14.26 -7.56
CA ALA A 235 19.25 -14.07 -6.12
C ALA A 235 20.61 -13.80 -5.48
N LEU A 236 20.70 -12.70 -4.73
CA LEU A 236 21.82 -12.38 -3.86
C LEU A 236 21.24 -12.16 -2.45
N THR A 237 21.77 -12.88 -1.47
CA THR A 237 21.35 -12.78 -0.07
C THR A 237 22.61 -12.74 0.77
N GLU A 238 22.80 -11.66 1.50
CA GLU A 238 23.89 -11.46 2.45
C GLU A 238 23.28 -11.41 3.84
N VAL A 239 23.65 -12.35 4.70
CA VAL A 239 23.15 -12.44 6.07
C VAL A 239 24.33 -12.38 7.02
N LEU A 240 24.37 -11.33 7.84
CA LEU A 240 25.28 -11.24 8.96
C LEU A 240 24.53 -11.68 10.23
N GLY A 241 24.53 -12.99 10.48
CA GLY A 241 23.86 -13.58 11.62
C GLY A 241 23.55 -15.06 11.41
N LEU A 242 22.38 -15.53 11.85
CA LEU A 242 21.94 -16.91 11.61
C LEU A 242 20.89 -16.94 10.49
N LEU A 243 21.10 -17.84 9.53
CA LEU A 243 20.18 -18.09 8.44
C LEU A 243 19.70 -19.55 8.52
N ASP A 244 18.39 -19.74 8.71
CA ASP A 244 17.71 -20.99 8.39
C ASP A 244 17.02 -20.81 7.03
N SER A 245 17.33 -21.66 6.05
CA SER A 245 16.73 -21.51 4.72
C SER A 245 16.43 -22.83 4.03
N ILE A 246 15.25 -22.88 3.42
CA ILE A 246 14.78 -23.99 2.59
C ILE A 246 14.35 -23.42 1.23
N SER A 247 14.99 -23.88 0.15
CA SER A 247 14.65 -23.46 -1.21
C SER A 247 14.23 -24.64 -2.09
N TYR A 248 13.13 -24.46 -2.82
CA TYR A 248 12.65 -25.39 -3.84
C TYR A 248 12.72 -24.69 -5.20
N THR A 249 13.68 -25.08 -6.02
CA THR A 249 13.83 -24.57 -7.37
C THR A 249 13.38 -25.63 -8.39
N PRO A 250 12.38 -25.35 -9.24
CA PRO A 250 12.13 -26.18 -10.41
C PRO A 250 13.39 -26.12 -11.27
N ASN A 251 14.00 -27.26 -11.62
CA ASN A 251 15.20 -27.29 -12.45
C ASN A 251 14.81 -27.17 -13.93
N PRO A 252 14.90 -25.98 -14.57
CA PRO A 252 14.46 -25.81 -15.96
C PRO A 252 15.33 -26.61 -16.92
N THR A 253 16.58 -26.92 -16.54
CA THR A 253 17.53 -27.69 -17.35
C THR A 253 17.15 -29.16 -17.42
N ILE A 254 16.65 -29.75 -16.32
CA ILE A 254 16.14 -31.13 -16.31
C ILE A 254 14.84 -31.20 -17.12
N LEU A 255 13.94 -30.23 -16.96
CA LEU A 255 12.71 -30.14 -17.75
C LEU A 255 13.01 -29.97 -19.25
N ALA A 256 13.92 -29.07 -19.62
CA ALA A 256 14.33 -28.87 -21.01
C ALA A 256 15.03 -30.11 -21.60
N LYS A 257 15.85 -30.82 -20.81
CA LYS A 257 16.44 -32.11 -21.22
C LYS A 257 15.38 -33.19 -21.43
N LEU A 258 14.37 -33.27 -20.57
CA LEU A 258 13.24 -34.20 -20.70
C LEU A 258 12.38 -33.88 -21.93
N ILE A 259 12.06 -32.60 -22.16
CA ILE A 259 11.32 -32.14 -23.35
C ILE A 259 12.11 -32.45 -24.63
N ARG A 260 13.43 -32.17 -24.65
CA ARG A 260 14.28 -32.50 -25.80
C ARG A 260 14.33 -34.01 -26.06
N LYS A 261 14.40 -34.83 -25.01
CA LYS A 261 14.38 -36.29 -25.13
C LYS A 261 13.02 -36.80 -25.63
N LEU A 262 11.91 -36.18 -25.21
CA LEU A 262 10.57 -36.51 -25.68
C LEU A 262 10.41 -36.21 -27.18
N LEU A 263 10.79 -35.01 -27.63
CA LEU A 263 10.76 -34.63 -29.04
C LEU A 263 11.61 -35.55 -29.92
N GLN A 264 12.81 -35.93 -29.44
CA GLN A 264 13.66 -36.90 -30.13
C GLN A 264 13.00 -38.28 -30.26
N LEU A 265 12.19 -38.70 -29.30
CA LEU A 265 11.49 -39.98 -29.37
C LEU A 265 10.28 -39.94 -30.30
N GLU A 266 9.61 -38.79 -30.40
CA GLU A 266 8.49 -38.57 -31.33
C GLU A 266 8.96 -38.52 -32.80
N ASP A 267 10.10 -37.87 -33.07
CA ASP A 267 10.76 -37.88 -34.39
C ASP A 267 11.22 -39.30 -34.82
N ILE A 268 11.56 -40.18 -33.87
CA ILE A 268 11.95 -41.57 -34.15
C ILE A 268 10.71 -42.47 -34.34
N GLY A 269 9.56 -42.11 -33.74
CA GLY A 269 8.29 -42.84 -33.86
C GLY A 269 7.46 -42.50 -35.11
N GLY A 270 7.75 -41.38 -35.79
CA GLY A 270 7.06 -40.92 -37.01
C GLY A 270 7.48 -41.62 -38.31
N GLY A 271 8.06 -42.82 -38.22
CA GLY A 271 8.37 -43.65 -39.38
C GLY A 271 7.11 -44.23 -40.00
N LYS A 272 6.52 -43.50 -40.94
CA LYS A 272 5.61 -43.92 -42.02
C LYS A 272 4.99 -45.32 -41.85
N GLU A 273 3.71 -45.33 -41.48
CA GLU A 273 2.77 -46.33 -42.00
C GLU A 273 2.55 -46.02 -43.48
N ASP A 274 3.38 -46.61 -44.37
CA ASP A 274 3.08 -46.80 -45.80
C ASP A 274 2.66 -48.26 -46.02
#